data_AF-A0A9P0A5X0-F1
#
_entry.id   AF-A0A9P0A5X0-F1
#
_cell.length_a   1.000
_cell.length_b   1.000
_cell.length_c   1.000
_cell.angle_alpha   90.00
_cell.angle_beta   90.00
_cell.angle_gamma   90.00
#
_symmetry.space_group_name_H-M   'P 1'
#
loop_
_entity.id
_entity.type
_entity.pdbx_description
1 polymer ?
#
loop_
_entity_poly.entity_id
_entity_poly.type
_entity_poly.pdbx_seq_one_letter_code
_entity_poly.pdbx_strand_id
1 'polypeptide(L)'
;MSPQPFEHLKEPIKYLTDPKLVALKNKRREELREEFFRKKLSPYSVHQEGSLFDPAIQRYLSTLAHMEDYYKATPKTVTYGLGVLFVPMGIIAYFLKRDKDRQELELRTGQIAYRDRHDKFA
;
A
#
# COMPACT_ATOMS: atom_id res chain seq x y z
N MET A 1 40.35 7.90 -8.86
CA MET A 1 40.05 6.50 -8.48
C MET A 1 38.68 6.51 -7.83
N SER A 2 37.64 6.05 -8.52
CA SER A 2 36.29 5.96 -7.92
C SER A 2 36.31 4.90 -6.81
N PRO A 3 35.78 5.19 -5.60
CA PRO A 3 35.70 4.19 -4.54
C PRO A 3 34.83 3.01 -5.02
N GLN A 4 35.28 1.79 -4.71
CA GLN A 4 34.61 0.56 -5.15
C GLN A 4 33.22 0.46 -4.51
N PRO A 5 32.19 -0.01 -5.22
CA PRO A 5 30.78 0.12 -4.80
C PRO A 5 30.41 -0.67 -3.53
N PHE A 6 31.29 -1.54 -3.03
CA PHE A 6 31.02 -2.46 -1.91
C PHE A 6 31.96 -2.25 -0.70
N GLU A 7 32.81 -1.23 -0.71
CA GLU A 7 33.81 -1.01 0.36
C GLU A 7 33.17 -0.62 1.71
N HIS A 8 32.03 0.07 1.65
CA HIS A 8 31.22 0.47 2.81
C HIS A 8 30.49 -0.69 3.51
N LEU A 9 30.41 -1.88 2.88
CA LEU A 9 29.78 -3.07 3.47
C LEU A 9 30.69 -3.79 4.48
N LYS A 10 31.96 -3.37 4.59
CA LYS A 10 32.92 -3.90 5.58
C LYS A 10 32.78 -3.25 6.95
N GLU A 11 32.07 -2.13 7.06
CA GLU A 11 31.84 -1.47 8.35
C GLU A 11 30.73 -2.20 9.12
N PRO A 12 30.86 -2.38 10.46
CA PRO A 12 29.78 -2.95 11.24
C PRO A 12 28.51 -2.10 11.08
N ILE A 13 27.35 -2.74 11.06
CA ILE A 13 26.04 -2.09 10.92
C ILE A 13 25.90 -1.07 12.05
N LYS A 14 26.05 0.21 11.71
CA LYS A 14 25.96 1.32 12.65
C LYS A 14 24.52 1.44 13.15
N TYR A 15 24.35 1.30 14.46
CA TYR A 15 23.06 1.24 15.13
C TYR A 15 22.61 2.65 15.51
N LEU A 16 21.33 2.82 15.84
CA LEU A 16 20.76 4.14 16.18
C LEU A 16 21.46 4.81 17.39
N THR A 17 22.17 4.03 18.21
CA THR A 17 22.88 4.51 19.39
C THR A 17 24.28 5.05 19.06
N ASP A 18 24.77 4.95 17.82
CA ASP A 18 26.04 5.56 17.44
C ASP A 18 25.94 7.10 17.54
N PRO A 19 26.71 7.74 18.44
CA PRO A 19 26.54 9.16 18.75
C PRO A 19 26.76 10.06 17.52
N LYS A 20 27.63 9.63 16.59
CA LYS A 20 27.89 10.33 15.33
C LYS A 20 26.68 10.33 14.40
N LEU A 21 25.93 9.22 14.31
CA LEU A 21 24.74 9.14 13.46
C LEU A 21 23.58 9.94 14.04
N VAL A 22 23.43 9.93 15.37
CA VAL A 22 22.44 10.76 16.07
C VAL A 22 22.71 12.24 15.80
N ALA A 23 23.97 12.67 15.92
CA ALA A 23 24.36 14.04 15.63
C ALA A 23 24.04 14.46 14.19
N LEU A 24 24.32 13.61 13.20
CA LEU A 24 24.00 13.89 11.79
C LEU A 24 22.49 13.99 11.53
N LYS A 25 21.68 13.11 12.15
CA LYS A 25 20.22 13.18 12.04
C LYS A 25 19.65 14.43 12.71
N ASN A 26 20.17 14.81 13.88
CA ASN A 26 19.76 16.02 14.58
C ASN A 26 20.10 17.27 13.76
N LYS A 27 21.33 17.35 13.24
CA LYS A 27 21.74 18.44 12.34
C LYS A 27 20.80 18.59 11.15
N ARG A 28 20.45 17.48 10.48
CA ARG A 28 19.52 17.52 9.34
C ARG A 28 18.10 17.97 9.73
N ARG A 29 17.64 17.62 10.94
CA ARG A 29 16.34 18.07 11.47
C ARG A 29 16.35 19.56 11.79
N GLU A 30 17.47 20.05 12.33
CA GLU A 30 17.68 21.48 12.62
C GLU A 30 17.67 22.29 11.32
N GLU A 31 18.43 21.88 10.30
CA GLU A 31 18.45 22.52 8.98
C GLU A 31 17.04 22.62 8.36
N LEU A 32 16.27 21.52 8.33
CA LEU A 32 14.90 21.52 7.78
C LEU A 32 13.95 22.40 8.60
N ARG A 33 14.12 22.43 9.92
CA ARG A 33 13.32 23.27 10.83
C ARG A 33 13.62 24.75 10.60
N GLU A 34 14.89 25.11 10.45
CA GLU A 34 15.31 26.48 10.14
C GLU A 34 14.77 26.94 8.79
N GLU A 35 14.84 26.09 7.75
CA GLU A 35 14.24 26.38 6.45
C GLU A 35 12.73 26.61 6.55
N PHE A 36 12.02 25.78 7.32
CA PHE A 36 10.59 25.90 7.55
C PHE A 36 10.25 27.23 8.24
N PHE A 37 10.94 27.56 9.34
CA PHE A 37 10.69 28.82 10.04
C PHE A 37 11.07 30.04 9.21
N ARG A 38 12.17 29.99 8.44
CA ARG A 38 12.56 31.05 7.52
C ARG A 38 11.45 31.33 6.49
N LYS A 39 10.86 30.30 5.91
CA LYS A 39 9.77 30.45 4.93
C LYS A 39 8.47 30.91 5.58
N LYS A 40 8.11 30.33 6.73
CA LYS A 40 6.86 30.62 7.45
C LYS A 40 6.82 32.02 8.07
N LEU A 41 7.95 32.51 8.60
CA LEU A 41 8.02 33.80 9.29
C LEU A 41 8.33 34.96 8.33
N SER A 42 8.58 34.69 7.04
CA SER A 42 8.87 35.74 6.06
C SER A 42 7.61 36.56 5.76
N PRO A 43 7.64 37.90 5.91
CA PRO A 43 6.48 38.76 5.61
C PRO A 43 6.12 38.79 4.13
N TYR A 44 7.07 38.47 3.24
CA TYR A 44 6.83 38.39 1.79
C TYR A 44 6.18 37.08 1.34
N SER A 45 6.13 36.06 2.20
CA SER A 45 5.52 34.76 1.89
C SER A 45 3.98 34.79 1.92
N VAL A 46 3.39 35.89 2.37
CA VAL A 46 1.94 36.10 2.53
C VAL A 46 1.19 36.06 1.19
N HIS A 47 1.86 36.31 0.06
CA HIS A 47 1.24 36.35 -1.27
C HIS A 47 1.07 34.97 -1.93
N GLN A 48 1.57 33.90 -1.33
CA GLN A 48 1.33 32.54 -1.79
C GLN A 48 0.18 31.98 -0.97
N GLU A 49 -1.05 32.37 -1.33
CA GLU A 49 -2.28 31.96 -0.64
C GLU A 49 -2.37 30.41 -0.59
N GLY A 50 -2.00 29.81 0.55
CA GLY A 50 -2.00 28.36 0.73
C GLY A 50 -1.05 27.84 1.81
N SER A 51 -0.99 26.50 1.94
CA SER A 51 -0.02 25.81 2.80
C SER A 51 1.40 25.90 2.21
N LEU A 52 2.41 26.03 3.08
CA LEU A 52 3.81 25.98 2.66
C LEU A 52 4.11 24.67 1.93
N PHE A 53 4.64 24.79 0.71
CA PHE A 53 4.99 23.63 -0.10
C PHE A 53 6.19 22.85 0.46
N ASP A 54 5.99 21.55 0.72
CA ASP A 54 7.04 20.64 1.14
C ASP A 54 7.43 19.68 0.00
N PRO A 55 8.66 19.78 -0.55
CA PRO A 55 9.13 18.89 -1.60
C PRO A 55 9.22 17.43 -1.15
N ALA A 56 9.41 17.15 0.15
CA ALA A 56 9.48 15.78 0.66
C ALA A 56 8.10 15.10 0.59
N ILE A 57 7.04 15.81 0.96
CA ILE A 57 5.65 15.33 0.85
C ILE A 57 5.28 15.14 -0.62
N GLN A 58 5.57 16.13 -1.46
CA GLN A 58 5.26 16.02 -2.89
C GLN A 58 5.95 14.81 -3.53
N ARG A 59 7.24 14.58 -3.22
CA ARG A 59 7.97 13.41 -3.71
C ARG A 59 7.36 12.10 -3.23
N TYR A 60 6.92 12.02 -1.98
CA TYR A 60 6.23 10.84 -1.47
C TYR A 60 4.93 10.58 -2.23
N LEU A 61 4.10 11.62 -2.41
CA LEU A 61 2.85 11.52 -3.15
C LEU A 61 3.09 11.14 -4.62
N SER A 62 4.10 11.72 -5.27
CA SER A 62 4.45 11.36 -6.64
C SER A 62 4.91 9.90 -6.73
N THR A 63 5.66 9.39 -5.75
CA THR A 63 6.05 7.98 -5.74
C THR A 63 4.87 7.03 -5.52
N LEU A 64 3.85 7.44 -4.77
CA LEU A 64 2.62 6.66 -4.60
C LEU A 64 1.77 6.67 -5.88
N ALA A 65 1.72 7.81 -6.57
CA ALA A 65 0.99 7.93 -7.82
C ALA A 65 1.65 7.14 -8.97
N HIS A 66 2.98 7.03 -8.95
CA HIS A 66 3.79 6.34 -9.97
C HIS A 66 4.36 5.00 -9.50
N MET A 67 3.65 4.26 -8.64
CA MET A 67 4.12 2.96 -8.16
C MET A 67 4.25 1.93 -9.28
N GLU A 68 3.48 2.09 -10.36
CA GLU A 68 3.51 1.27 -11.56
C GLU A 68 4.87 1.30 -12.27
N ASP A 69 5.53 2.46 -12.33
CA ASP A 69 6.82 2.63 -13.00
C ASP A 69 7.93 1.82 -12.31
N TYR A 70 7.78 1.58 -11.00
CA TYR A 70 8.74 0.84 -10.19
C TYR A 70 8.35 -0.63 -10.01
N TYR A 71 7.22 -1.07 -10.56
CA TYR A 71 6.76 -2.44 -10.42
C TYR A 71 7.70 -3.42 -11.13
N LYS A 72 8.06 -4.50 -10.42
CA LYS A 72 8.83 -5.62 -10.98
C LYS A 72 8.05 -6.91 -10.83
N ALA A 73 7.75 -7.55 -11.96
CA ALA A 73 7.13 -8.86 -11.98
C ALA A 73 8.13 -9.91 -11.45
N THR A 74 7.96 -10.29 -10.19
CA THR A 74 8.69 -11.39 -9.55
C THR A 74 7.72 -12.54 -9.31
N PRO A 75 8.18 -13.79 -9.21
CA PRO A 75 7.30 -14.92 -8.95
C PRO A 75 6.42 -14.71 -7.70
N LYS A 76 6.96 -14.06 -6.66
CA LYS A 76 6.23 -13.73 -5.43
C LYS A 76 5.12 -12.69 -5.64
N THR A 77 5.39 -11.63 -6.42
CA THR A 77 4.38 -10.58 -6.68
C THR A 77 3.27 -11.09 -7.58
N VAL A 78 3.61 -11.93 -8.56
CA VAL A 78 2.64 -12.55 -9.47
C VAL A 78 1.72 -13.52 -8.72
N THR A 79 2.25 -14.41 -7.89
CA THR A 79 1.41 -15.35 -7.12
C THR A 79 0.51 -14.63 -6.13
N TYR A 80 0.98 -13.55 -5.50
CA TYR A 80 0.16 -12.71 -4.64
C TYR A 80 -0.98 -12.03 -5.43
N GLY A 81 -0.67 -11.42 -6.58
CA GLY A 81 -1.67 -10.78 -7.42
C GLY A 81 -2.75 -11.74 -7.93
N LEU A 82 -2.33 -12.92 -8.41
CA LEU A 82 -3.26 -13.97 -8.83
C LEU A 82 -4.10 -14.50 -7.65
N GLY A 83 -3.49 -14.69 -6.48
CA GLY A 83 -4.20 -15.12 -5.28
C GLY A 83 -5.29 -14.13 -4.88
N VAL A 84 -4.96 -12.84 -4.81
CA VAL A 84 -5.91 -11.77 -4.43
C VAL A 84 -7.08 -11.69 -5.42
N LEU A 85 -6.87 -11.98 -6.70
CA LEU A 85 -7.93 -11.96 -7.71
C LEU A 85 -8.80 -13.23 -7.71
N PHE A 86 -8.17 -14.41 -7.79
CA PHE A 86 -8.87 -15.66 -8.05
C PHE A 86 -9.42 -16.33 -6.79
N VAL A 87 -8.79 -16.13 -5.63
CA VAL A 87 -9.25 -16.74 -4.37
C VAL A 87 -10.66 -16.25 -3.98
N PRO A 88 -10.96 -14.94 -3.87
CA PRO A 88 -12.30 -14.50 -3.51
C PRO A 88 -13.35 -14.89 -4.55
N MET A 89 -13.00 -14.86 -5.84
CA MET A 89 -13.90 -15.30 -6.92
C MET A 89 -14.23 -16.79 -6.78
N GLY A 90 -13.22 -17.63 -6.51
CA GLY A 90 -13.40 -19.06 -6.27
C GLY A 90 -14.23 -19.35 -5.03
N ILE A 91 -14.03 -18.60 -3.95
CA ILE A 91 -14.81 -18.72 -2.71
C ILE A 91 -16.30 -18.44 -2.98
N ILE A 92 -16.60 -17.30 -3.62
CA ILE A 92 -17.99 -16.92 -3.93
C ILE A 92 -18.64 -17.96 -4.84
N ALA A 93 -17.94 -18.39 -5.90
CA ALA A 93 -18.45 -19.40 -6.81
C ALA A 93 -18.73 -20.74 -6.11
N TYR A 94 -17.87 -21.16 -5.19
CA TYR A 94 -18.05 -22.39 -4.42
C TYR A 94 -19.29 -22.32 -3.52
N PHE A 95 -19.47 -21.22 -2.78
CA PHE A 95 -20.65 -21.04 -1.92
C PHE A 95 -21.95 -21.00 -2.73
N LEU A 96 -21.98 -20.24 -3.83
CA LEU A 96 -23.14 -20.17 -4.70
C LEU A 96 -23.50 -21.53 -5.30
N LYS A 97 -22.49 -22.29 -5.75
CA LYS A 97 -22.71 -23.64 -6.29
C LYS A 97 -23.26 -24.58 -5.22
N ARG A 98 -22.66 -24.59 -4.04
CA ARG A 98 -23.10 -25.42 -2.91
C ARG A 98 -24.54 -25.13 -2.51
N ASP A 99 -24.93 -23.85 -2.46
CA ASP A 99 -26.29 -23.47 -2.11
C ASP A 99 -27.30 -23.89 -3.19
N LYS A 100 -26.95 -23.74 -4.47
CA LYS A 100 -27.80 -24.22 -5.58
C LYS A 100 -27.94 -25.73 -5.60
N ASP A 101 -26.85 -26.47 -5.44
CA ASP A 101 -26.87 -27.94 -5.41
C ASP A 101 -27.75 -28.45 -4.24
N ARG A 102 -27.69 -27.78 -3.08
CA ARG A 102 -28.56 -28.08 -1.93
C ARG A 102 -30.03 -27.81 -2.25
N GLN A 103 -30.35 -26.64 -2.79
CA GLN A 103 -31.71 -26.29 -3.17
C GLN A 103 -32.29 -27.27 -4.20
N GLU A 104 -31.51 -27.63 -5.21
CA GLU A 104 -31.93 -28.62 -6.22
C GLU A 104 -32.22 -29.99 -5.59
N LEU A 105 -31.38 -30.43 -4.63
CA LEU A 105 -31.59 -31.70 -3.94
C LEU A 105 -32.88 -31.70 -3.11
N GLU A 106 -33.13 -30.62 -2.36
CA GLU A 106 -34.35 -30.45 -1.55
C GLU A 106 -35.62 -30.43 -2.42
N LEU A 107 -35.53 -29.82 -3.61
CA LEU A 107 -36.61 -29.81 -4.59
C LEU A 107 -36.85 -31.20 -5.22
N ARG A 108 -35.79 -31.93 -5.59
CA ARG A 108 -35.88 -33.26 -6.22
C ARG A 108 -36.37 -34.33 -5.26
N THR A 109 -35.98 -34.24 -3.98
CA THR A 109 -36.41 -35.17 -2.93
C THR A 109 -37.81 -34.88 -2.40
N GLY A 110 -38.41 -33.74 -2.78
CA GLY A 110 -39.75 -33.34 -2.33
C GLY A 110 -39.79 -32.86 -0.88
N GLN A 111 -38.64 -32.55 -0.27
CA GLN A 111 -38.57 -32.00 1.10
C GLN A 111 -39.25 -30.62 1.18
N ILE A 112 -39.25 -29.86 0.09
CA ILE A 112 -39.92 -28.57 -0.01
C ILE A 112 -41.25 -28.74 -0.76
N ALA A 113 -42.35 -28.44 -0.07
CA ALA A 113 -43.68 -28.39 -0.69
C ALA A 113 -43.72 -27.31 -1.78
N TYR A 114 -44.52 -27.53 -2.83
CA TYR A 114 -44.63 -26.58 -3.96
C TYR A 114 -44.97 -25.16 -3.48
N ARG A 115 -45.80 -25.03 -2.45
CA ARG A 115 -46.18 -23.74 -1.84
C ARG A 115 -45.01 -22.97 -1.26
N ASP A 116 -43.94 -23.62 -0.82
CA ASP A 116 -42.88 -22.97 -0.03
C ASP A 116 -41.60 -22.70 -0.85
N ARG A 117 -41.61 -23.00 -2.16
CA ARG A 117 -40.48 -22.70 -3.07
C ARG A 117 -40.28 -21.18 -3.23
N HIS A 118 -39.03 -20.72 -3.34
CA HIS A 118 -38.74 -19.28 -3.45
C HIS A 118 -39.06 -18.71 -4.83
N ASP A 119 -38.71 -19.41 -5.92
CA ASP A 119 -38.85 -18.92 -7.30
C ASP A 119 -40.00 -19.63 -8.05
N LYS A 120 -41.25 -19.39 -7.63
CA LYS A 120 -42.43 -20.08 -8.20
C LYS A 120 -42.99 -19.43 -9.46
N PHE A 121 -42.82 -18.11 -9.57
CA PHE A 121 -43.50 -17.26 -10.57
C PHE A 121 -42.53 -16.30 -11.29
N ALA A 122 -41.23 -16.52 -11.12
CA ALA A 122 -40.18 -15.75 -11.78
C ALA A 122 -39.78 -16.42 -13.09
#